data_AF-A0A6P8DKN7-F1
#
_entry.id   AF-A0A6P8DKN7-F1
#
_cell.length_a   1.000
_cell.length_b   1.000
_cell.length_c   1.000
_cell.angle_alpha   90.00
_cell.angle_beta   90.00
_cell.angle_gamma   90.00
#
_symmetry.space_group_name_H-M   'P 1'
#
loop_
_entity.id
_entity.type
_entity.pdbx_description
1 polymer ?
#
loop_
_entity_poly.entity_id
_entity_poly.type
_entity_poly.pdbx_seq_one_letter_code
_entity_poly.pdbx_strand_id
1 'polypeptide(L)'
;MYFDGAVNSTGSGIGAILIFPDGRYYSVAAKVNFSCTNNVAEYEACILGLQAAIDFKVKELEVFGDFMLTIFQTLGQWKIKDAKLVPYDEYLEGLAENFEKISFTYTSRMKNQFADALATFASMVSITKKNLAEPLEIEITKGTAHCDVIEATDAKPWYEDIKNFLQTGQYPPFVDRRDWKTLR
;
A
#
# COMPACT_ATOMS: atom_id res chain seq x y z
N MET A 1 10.01 -5.78 2.98
CA MET A 1 9.53 -4.47 2.49
C MET A 1 9.04 -4.63 1.07
N TYR A 2 7.88 -4.07 0.75
CA TYR A 2 7.41 -3.89 -0.61
C TYR A 2 7.33 -2.39 -0.90
N PHE A 3 7.67 -1.94 -2.11
CA PHE A 3 7.58 -0.54 -2.50
C PHE A 3 7.09 -0.42 -3.95
N ASP A 4 6.51 0.72 -4.31
CA ASP A 4 6.04 1.02 -5.66
C ASP A 4 5.94 2.53 -5.89
N GLY A 5 6.09 2.94 -7.16
CA GLY A 5 5.97 4.32 -7.61
C GLY A 5 4.85 4.48 -8.65
N ALA A 6 3.98 5.48 -8.45
CA ALA A 6 2.89 5.79 -9.38
C ALA A 6 3.05 7.18 -9.97
N VAL A 7 3.00 7.29 -11.30
CA VAL A 7 2.90 8.57 -12.02
C VAL A 7 1.68 8.55 -12.92
N ASN A 8 0.82 9.55 -12.78
CA ASN A 8 -0.37 9.73 -13.61
C ASN A 8 -0.65 11.21 -13.88
N SER A 9 -1.77 11.52 -14.55
CA SER A 9 -2.16 12.89 -14.90
C SER A 9 -2.43 13.80 -13.70
N THR A 10 -2.72 13.22 -12.52
CA THR A 10 -3.00 13.96 -11.27
C THR A 10 -1.72 14.27 -10.51
N GLY A 11 -0.65 13.50 -10.74
CA GLY A 11 0.66 13.72 -10.16
C GLY A 11 1.40 12.41 -9.93
N SER A 12 2.38 12.49 -9.04
CA SER A 12 3.25 11.38 -8.69
C SER A 12 3.10 11.04 -7.21
N GLY A 13 3.13 9.76 -6.89
CA GLY A 13 3.03 9.23 -5.54
C GLY A 13 3.95 8.03 -5.37
N ILE A 14 4.40 7.83 -4.14
CA ILE A 14 5.28 6.74 -3.75
C ILE A 14 4.72 6.06 -2.51
N GLY A 15 4.90 4.75 -2.44
CA GLY A 15 4.38 3.94 -1.35
C GLY A 15 5.32 2.79 -1.00
N ALA A 16 5.43 2.50 0.29
CA ALA A 16 6.16 1.36 0.80
C ALA A 16 5.44 0.74 2.01
N ILE A 17 5.70 -0.55 2.23
CA ILE A 17 5.15 -1.29 3.36
C ILE A 17 6.20 -2.22 3.97
N LEU A 18 6.37 -2.09 5.28
CA LEU A 18 7.18 -2.96 6.12
C LEU A 18 6.28 -4.00 6.77
N ILE A 19 6.65 -5.26 6.63
CA ILE A 19 5.93 -6.39 7.23
C ILE A 19 6.89 -7.00 8.23
N PHE A 20 6.52 -6.95 9.51
CA PHE A 20 7.33 -7.51 10.58
C PHE A 20 7.00 -9.00 10.79
N PRO A 21 7.93 -9.79 11.36
CA PRO A 21 7.71 -11.22 11.61
C PRO A 21 6.51 -11.53 12.52
N ASP A 22 6.07 -10.56 13.32
CA ASP A 22 4.89 -10.67 14.18
C ASP A 22 3.57 -10.40 13.44
N GLY A 23 3.62 -10.17 12.13
CA GLY A 23 2.45 -9.93 11.29
C GLY A 23 1.97 -8.47 11.27
N ARG A 24 2.69 -7.54 11.92
CA ARG A 24 2.34 -6.11 11.82
C ARG A 24 2.79 -5.52 10.49
N TYR A 25 1.92 -4.68 9.93
CA TYR A 25 2.13 -3.94 8.70
C TYR A 25 2.31 -2.47 9.03
N TYR A 26 3.40 -1.87 8.55
CA TYR A 26 3.65 -0.43 8.64
C TYR A 26 3.75 0.13 7.24
N SER A 27 2.71 0.85 6.83
CA SER A 27 2.64 1.52 5.53
C SER A 27 3.12 2.96 5.61
N VAL A 28 3.83 3.38 4.59
CA VAL A 28 4.34 4.74 4.41
C VAL A 28 4.05 5.15 2.97
N ALA A 29 3.53 6.35 2.76
CA ALA A 29 3.25 6.87 1.44
C ALA A 29 3.46 8.38 1.40
N ALA A 30 3.91 8.90 0.27
CA ALA A 30 4.13 10.33 0.08
C ALA A 30 3.76 10.78 -1.33
N LYS A 31 3.23 12.01 -1.43
CA LYS A 31 3.04 12.67 -2.71
C LYS A 31 4.35 13.30 -3.15
N VAL A 32 4.76 13.03 -4.38
CA VAL A 32 5.95 13.64 -4.98
C VAL A 32 5.53 14.96 -5.63
N ASN A 33 6.08 16.07 -5.14
CA ASN A 33 5.72 17.43 -5.58
C ASN A 33 6.59 17.98 -6.72
N PHE A 34 7.17 17.09 -7.53
CA PHE A 34 7.91 17.43 -8.73
C PHE A 34 7.57 16.45 -9.85
N SER A 35 7.79 16.87 -11.10
CA SER A 35 7.57 16.01 -12.26
C SER A 35 8.66 14.93 -12.31
N CYS A 36 8.25 13.67 -12.35
CA CYS A 36 9.16 12.53 -12.39
C CYS A 36 8.66 11.46 -13.36
N THR A 37 9.55 10.59 -13.82
CA THR A 37 9.19 9.39 -14.59
C THR A 37 8.83 8.26 -13.64
N ASN A 38 8.17 7.20 -14.13
CA ASN A 38 7.91 5.99 -13.35
C ASN A 38 9.19 5.47 -12.69
N ASN A 39 10.30 5.40 -13.42
CA ASN A 39 11.57 4.94 -12.87
C ASN A 39 12.01 5.78 -11.67
N VAL A 40 11.94 7.11 -11.77
CA VAL A 40 12.31 7.99 -10.65
C VAL A 40 11.35 7.78 -9.47
N ALA A 41 10.05 7.59 -9.72
CA ALA A 41 9.08 7.28 -8.66
C ALA A 41 9.40 5.96 -7.95
N GLU A 42 9.85 4.92 -8.65
CA GLU A 42 10.30 3.66 -8.05
C GLU A 42 11.51 3.85 -7.12
N TYR A 43 12.51 4.62 -7.58
CA TYR A 43 13.68 4.93 -6.77
C TYR A 43 13.29 5.69 -5.49
N GLU A 44 12.48 6.72 -5.63
CA GLU A 44 11.96 7.52 -4.51
C GLU A 44 11.14 6.66 -3.52
N ALA A 45 10.33 5.72 -4.02
CA ALA A 45 9.57 4.78 -3.20
C ALA A 45 10.48 3.81 -2.42
N CYS A 46 11.51 3.27 -3.07
CA CYS A 46 12.49 2.41 -2.42
C CYS A 46 13.24 3.17 -1.31
N ILE A 47 13.71 4.39 -1.61
CA ILE A 47 14.40 5.28 -0.67
C ILE A 47 13.51 5.55 0.55
N LEU A 48 12.27 5.97 0.33
CA LEU A 48 11.32 6.25 1.39
C LEU A 48 11.10 5.03 2.31
N GLY A 49 10.96 3.85 1.71
CA GLY A 49 10.82 2.60 2.46
C GLY A 49 12.06 2.22 3.27
N LEU A 50 13.26 2.34 2.69
CA LEU A 50 14.52 2.09 3.39
C LEU A 50 14.72 3.06 4.56
N GLN A 51 14.42 4.34 4.34
CA GLN A 51 14.51 5.35 5.39
C GLN A 51 13.58 5.03 6.56
N ALA A 52 12.34 4.62 6.27
CA ALA A 52 11.41 4.16 7.30
C ALA A 52 11.95 2.92 8.04
N ALA A 53 12.52 1.95 7.33
CA ALA A 53 13.12 0.76 7.96
C ALA A 53 14.29 1.11 8.88
N ILE A 54 15.12 2.08 8.50
CA ILE A 54 16.21 2.61 9.33
C ILE A 54 15.65 3.29 10.58
N ASP A 55 14.58 4.10 10.45
CA ASP A 55 13.92 4.75 11.58
C ASP A 55 13.33 3.72 12.57
N PHE A 56 12.84 2.59 12.05
CA PHE A 56 12.41 1.43 12.85
C PHE A 56 13.58 0.58 13.38
N LYS A 57 14.83 0.95 13.10
CA LYS A 57 16.06 0.26 13.51
C LYS A 57 16.09 -1.21 13.06
N VAL A 58 15.52 -1.50 11.90
CA VAL A 58 15.56 -2.83 11.28
C VAL A 58 17.01 -3.19 10.96
N LYS A 59 17.43 -4.41 11.32
CA LYS A 59 18.79 -4.91 11.08
C LYS A 59 18.89 -5.79 9.85
N GLU A 60 17.87 -6.58 9.59
CA GLU A 60 17.78 -7.48 8.44
C GLU A 60 16.56 -7.13 7.60
N LEU A 61 16.74 -6.93 6.29
CA LEU A 61 15.66 -6.48 5.40
C LEU A 61 15.66 -7.25 4.08
N GLU A 62 14.49 -7.77 3.70
CA GLU A 62 14.21 -8.24 2.35
C GLU A 62 13.37 -7.21 1.61
N VAL A 63 13.82 -6.77 0.45
CA VAL A 63 13.18 -5.73 -0.36
C VAL A 63 12.59 -6.34 -1.63
N PHE A 64 11.33 -6.03 -1.90
CA PHE A 64 10.54 -6.52 -3.03
C PHE A 64 9.95 -5.35 -3.85
N GLY A 65 9.89 -5.52 -5.17
CA GLY A 65 9.61 -4.49 -6.17
C GLY A 65 9.74 -5.06 -7.60
N ASP A 66 9.16 -4.40 -8.59
CA ASP A 66 8.86 -5.03 -9.89
C ASP A 66 9.75 -4.57 -11.07
N PHE A 67 10.18 -3.31 -11.11
CA PHE A 67 10.94 -2.81 -12.27
C PHE A 67 12.44 -2.68 -11.98
N MET A 68 12.77 -2.16 -10.81
CA MET A 68 14.15 -1.79 -10.43
C MET A 68 14.97 -2.97 -9.89
N LEU A 69 14.32 -3.90 -9.18
CA LEU A 69 15.01 -5.06 -8.59
C LEU A 69 15.45 -6.09 -9.61
N THR A 70 14.72 -6.18 -10.73
CA THR A 70 15.11 -7.05 -11.83
C THR A 70 16.50 -6.67 -12.36
N ILE A 71 16.84 -5.38 -12.37
CA ILE A 71 18.17 -4.88 -12.79
C ILE A 71 19.24 -5.23 -11.75
N PHE A 72 18.97 -5.09 -10.45
CA PHE A 72 19.93 -5.44 -9.39
C PHE A 72 20.25 -6.94 -9.34
N GLN A 73 19.24 -7.79 -9.56
CA GLN A 73 19.43 -9.24 -9.49
C GLN A 73 20.09 -9.84 -10.73
N THR A 74 19.83 -9.32 -11.93
CA THR A 74 20.20 -10.02 -13.17
C THR A 74 21.65 -9.84 -13.61
N LEU A 75 22.36 -8.83 -13.13
CA LEU A 75 23.70 -8.55 -13.66
C LEU A 75 24.82 -8.47 -12.63
N GLY A 76 24.54 -8.33 -11.33
CA GLY A 76 25.58 -8.16 -10.28
C GLY A 76 26.59 -7.04 -10.58
N GLN A 77 26.34 -6.24 -11.61
CA GLN A 77 27.18 -5.22 -12.20
C GLN A 77 26.23 -4.17 -12.76
N TRP A 78 26.16 -3.10 -11.99
CA TRP A 78 25.35 -1.93 -12.17
C TRP A 78 25.84 -1.22 -13.44
N LYS A 79 25.14 -1.40 -14.56
CA LYS A 79 25.32 -0.53 -15.74
C LYS A 79 24.02 0.19 -15.99
N ILE A 80 23.76 1.19 -15.16
CA ILE A 80 22.72 2.18 -15.40
C ILE A 80 23.02 2.85 -16.74
N LYS A 81 22.09 2.71 -17.69
CA LYS A 81 22.19 3.36 -19.01
C LYS A 81 21.88 4.85 -18.94
N ASP A 82 21.11 5.28 -17.95
CA ASP A 82 20.71 6.67 -17.76
C ASP A 82 21.54 7.33 -16.66
N ALA A 83 22.48 8.21 -17.05
CA ALA A 83 23.33 8.94 -16.12
C ALA A 83 22.56 9.71 -15.03
N LYS A 84 21.28 10.04 -15.25
CA LYS A 84 20.44 10.72 -14.25
C LYS A 84 20.05 9.84 -13.07
N LEU A 85 20.13 8.53 -13.20
CA LEU A 85 19.76 7.58 -12.14
C LEU A 85 20.97 7.17 -11.29
N VAL A 86 22.20 7.43 -11.74
CA VAL A 86 23.44 7.15 -10.98
C VAL A 86 23.42 7.76 -9.57
N PRO A 87 22.97 9.01 -9.34
CA PRO A 87 22.92 9.55 -7.98
C PRO A 87 21.94 8.82 -7.05
N TYR A 88 20.84 8.29 -7.58
CA TYR A 88 19.88 7.53 -6.77
C TYR A 88 20.45 6.18 -6.34
N ASP A 89 21.20 5.59 -7.25
CA ASP A 89 21.92 4.34 -7.09
C ASP A 89 22.95 4.40 -5.96
N GLU A 90 23.86 5.37 -6.03
CA GLU A 90 24.87 5.64 -5.01
C GLU A 90 24.23 5.93 -3.64
N TYR A 91 23.11 6.66 -3.64
CA TYR A 91 22.40 6.94 -2.40
C TYR A 91 21.75 5.70 -1.78
N LEU A 92 21.18 4.81 -2.61
CA LEU A 92 20.60 3.55 -2.14
C LEU A 92 21.65 2.57 -1.63
N GLU A 93 22.83 2.50 -2.27
CA GLU A 93 23.97 1.74 -1.75
C GLU A 93 24.34 2.26 -0.36
N GLY A 94 24.45 3.58 -0.17
CA GLY A 94 24.73 4.17 1.15
C GLY A 94 23.64 3.89 2.19
N LEU A 95 22.36 3.86 1.80
CA LEU A 95 21.28 3.45 2.71
C LEU A 95 21.38 1.96 3.07
N ALA A 96 21.72 1.10 2.11
CA ALA A 96 21.85 -0.33 2.29
C ALA A 96 22.94 -0.71 3.33
N GLU A 97 23.99 0.11 3.46
CA GLU A 97 25.05 -0.07 4.48
C GLU A 97 24.54 0.04 5.93
N ASN A 98 23.35 0.60 6.17
CA ASN A 98 22.77 0.69 7.52
C ASN A 98 22.21 -0.65 8.03
N PHE A 99 22.10 -1.66 7.16
CA PHE A 99 21.55 -2.97 7.48
C PHE A 99 22.68 -3.99 7.63
N GLU A 100 22.58 -4.85 8.65
CA GLU A 100 23.50 -5.98 8.82
C GLU A 100 23.33 -6.99 7.68
N LYS A 101 22.11 -7.09 7.14
CA LYS A 101 21.80 -7.90 5.98
C LYS A 101 20.65 -7.28 5.20
N ILE A 102 20.85 -7.08 3.91
CA ILE A 102 19.81 -6.62 3.00
C ILE A 102 19.83 -7.44 1.70
N SER A 103 18.65 -7.78 1.21
CA SER A 103 18.48 -8.46 -0.08
C SER A 103 17.41 -7.78 -0.91
N PHE A 104 17.56 -7.87 -2.22
CA PHE A 104 16.70 -7.23 -3.21
C PHE A 104 16.15 -8.32 -4.12
N THR A 105 14.82 -8.45 -4.18
CA THR A 105 14.10 -9.54 -4.85
C THR A 105 13.00 -9.06 -5.77
N TYR A 106 13.09 -9.41 -7.05
CA TYR A 106 12.02 -9.15 -8.00
C TYR A 106 10.70 -9.77 -7.52
N THR A 107 9.63 -8.97 -7.58
CA THR A 107 8.27 -9.44 -7.38
C THR A 107 7.38 -8.97 -8.53
N SER A 108 6.45 -9.82 -8.97
CA SER A 108 5.45 -9.40 -9.95
C SER A 108 4.53 -8.34 -9.35
N ARG A 109 4.06 -7.37 -10.15
CA ARG A 109 3.09 -6.36 -9.71
C ARG A 109 1.84 -6.92 -9.00
N MET A 110 1.34 -8.09 -9.41
CA MET A 110 0.23 -8.76 -8.72
C MET A 110 0.51 -9.12 -7.25
N LYS A 111 1.78 -9.29 -6.88
CA LYS A 111 2.22 -9.52 -5.49
C LYS A 111 2.60 -8.22 -4.78
N ASN A 112 2.68 -7.10 -5.50
CA ASN A 112 3.04 -5.77 -5.00
C ASN A 112 1.82 -4.85 -4.83
N GLN A 113 0.60 -5.38 -4.94
CA GLN A 113 -0.65 -4.62 -5.01
C GLN A 113 -0.84 -3.60 -3.88
N PHE A 114 -0.36 -3.92 -2.68
CA PHE A 114 -0.49 -3.01 -1.55
C PHE A 114 0.37 -1.74 -1.76
N ALA A 115 1.63 -1.90 -2.14
CA ALA A 115 2.51 -0.77 -2.40
C ALA A 115 2.04 0.04 -3.62
N ASP A 116 1.59 -0.63 -4.69
CA ASP A 116 0.97 0.00 -5.87
C ASP A 116 -0.26 0.84 -5.48
N ALA A 117 -1.13 0.31 -4.62
CA ALA A 117 -2.29 1.02 -4.11
C ALA A 117 -1.92 2.23 -3.26
N LEU A 118 -0.90 2.12 -2.40
CA LEU A 118 -0.39 3.24 -1.60
C LEU A 118 0.18 4.35 -2.48
N ALA A 119 1.01 4.00 -3.48
CA ALA A 119 1.60 4.95 -4.40
C ALA A 119 0.52 5.65 -5.24
N THR A 120 -0.44 4.87 -5.75
CA THR A 120 -1.60 5.38 -6.50
C THR A 120 -2.42 6.31 -5.63
N PHE A 121 -2.76 5.93 -4.40
CA PHE A 121 -3.45 6.79 -3.46
C PHE A 121 -2.70 8.12 -3.25
N ALA A 122 -1.41 8.06 -2.90
CA ALA A 122 -0.60 9.25 -2.67
C ALA A 122 -0.51 10.19 -3.90
N SER A 123 -0.51 9.63 -5.11
CA SER A 123 -0.52 10.42 -6.35
C SER A 123 -1.80 11.25 -6.52
N MET A 124 -2.93 10.76 -5.99
CA MET A 124 -4.25 11.37 -6.16
C MET A 124 -4.61 12.35 -5.03
N VAL A 125 -4.10 12.12 -3.81
CA VAL A 125 -4.46 12.97 -2.68
C VAL A 125 -3.90 14.38 -2.86
N SER A 126 -4.71 15.38 -2.49
CA SER A 126 -4.33 16.80 -2.46
C SER A 126 -3.81 17.19 -1.08
N ILE A 127 -2.69 16.61 -0.66
CA ILE A 127 -2.04 16.95 0.62
C ILE A 127 -1.27 18.26 0.44
N THR A 128 -1.71 19.33 1.11
CA THR A 128 -0.92 20.57 1.18
C THR A 128 0.09 20.47 2.32
N LYS A 129 1.25 21.15 2.23
CA LYS A 129 2.31 21.14 3.27
C LYS A 129 1.84 21.47 4.70
N LYS A 130 0.63 22.03 4.88
CA LYS A 130 0.02 22.36 6.17
C LYS A 130 -0.80 21.21 6.77
N ASN A 131 -1.15 20.21 5.98
CA ASN A 131 -1.98 19.07 6.37
C ASN A 131 -1.11 17.82 6.39
N LEU A 132 -0.26 17.65 7.40
CA LEU A 132 0.37 16.35 7.64
C LEU A 132 -0.76 15.39 8.03
N ALA A 133 -1.09 14.45 7.13
CA ALA A 133 -2.03 13.39 7.46
C ALA A 133 -1.33 12.41 8.40
N GLU A 134 -2.03 11.98 9.45
CA GLU A 134 -1.57 10.90 10.33
C GLU A 134 -1.38 9.60 9.52
N PRO A 135 -0.57 8.64 10.02
CA PRO A 135 -0.43 7.33 9.38
C PRO A 135 -1.80 6.70 9.12
N LEU A 136 -2.04 6.28 7.89
CA LEU A 136 -3.30 5.63 7.51
C LEU A 136 -3.37 4.26 8.20
N GLU A 137 -4.25 4.12 9.18
CA GLU A 137 -4.56 2.83 9.79
C GLU A 137 -5.58 2.09 8.92
N ILE A 138 -5.23 0.86 8.54
CA ILE A 138 -6.08 0.00 7.72
C ILE A 138 -6.49 -1.19 8.57
N GLU A 139 -7.76 -1.21 8.98
CA GLU A 139 -8.34 -2.31 9.75
C GLU A 139 -9.13 -3.27 8.84
N ILE A 140 -9.02 -4.57 9.13
CA ILE A 140 -9.88 -5.58 8.51
C ILE A 140 -11.17 -5.65 9.31
N THR A 141 -12.27 -5.14 8.75
CA THR A 141 -13.60 -5.27 9.36
C THR A 141 -14.12 -6.71 9.21
N LYS A 142 -14.51 -7.33 10.32
CA LYS A 142 -15.04 -8.71 10.35
C LYS A 142 -16.54 -8.79 10.06
N GLY A 143 -17.19 -7.64 9.95
CA GLY A 143 -18.62 -7.51 9.71
C GLY A 143 -18.92 -6.26 8.89
N THR A 144 -20.19 -6.09 8.58
CA THR A 144 -20.68 -4.84 8.01
C THR A 144 -20.52 -3.71 9.04
N ALA A 145 -20.11 -2.52 8.61
CA ALA A 145 -19.87 -1.38 9.52
C ALA A 145 -21.09 -0.99 10.39
N HIS A 146 -22.31 -1.43 10.04
CA HIS A 146 -23.51 -1.24 10.85
C HIS A 146 -23.64 -2.21 12.03
N CYS A 147 -22.96 -3.36 12.00
CA CYS A 147 -22.97 -4.32 13.11
C CYS A 147 -22.09 -3.87 14.28
N ASP A 148 -21.11 -3.00 14.03
CA ASP A 148 -20.15 -2.55 15.05
C ASP A 148 -20.69 -1.37 15.91
N VAL A 149 -21.88 -0.83 15.58
CA VAL A 149 -22.43 0.41 16.20
C VAL A 149 -23.64 0.18 17.11
N ILE A 150 -24.16 -1.05 17.27
CA ILE A 150 -25.39 -1.24 18.06
C ILE A 150 -25.20 -2.27 19.18
N GLU A 151 -24.57 -1.82 20.27
CA GLU A 151 -24.90 -2.36 21.58
C GLU A 151 -26.30 -1.85 21.98
N ALA A 152 -27.21 -2.81 22.16
CA ALA A 152 -28.40 -2.74 23.01
C ALA A 152 -29.36 -1.55 22.82
N THR A 153 -30.27 -1.67 21.86
CA THR A 153 -31.66 -1.24 22.11
C THR A 153 -32.58 -2.44 21.88
N ASP A 154 -33.61 -2.60 22.72
CA ASP A 154 -34.59 -3.71 22.67
C ASP A 154 -35.44 -3.75 21.39
N ALA A 155 -35.16 -2.87 20.43
CA ALA A 155 -35.76 -2.86 19.11
C ALA A 155 -34.86 -3.65 18.14
N LYS A 156 -35.46 -4.59 17.40
CA LYS A 156 -34.79 -5.27 16.29
C LYS A 156 -34.09 -4.24 15.38
N PRO A 157 -32.78 -4.37 15.13
CA PRO A 157 -32.07 -3.46 14.25
C PRO A 157 -32.71 -3.43 12.87
N TRP A 158 -32.80 -2.26 12.24
CA TRP A 158 -33.37 -2.09 10.90
C TRP A 158 -32.67 -2.94 9.81
N TYR A 159 -31.44 -3.40 10.08
CA TYR A 159 -30.64 -4.22 9.18
C TYR A 159 -30.72 -5.73 9.45
N GLU A 160 -31.46 -6.19 10.48
CA GLU A 160 -31.56 -7.60 10.87
C GLU A 160 -31.95 -8.51 9.68
N ASP A 161 -32.87 -8.02 8.87
CA ASP A 161 -33.36 -8.67 7.66
C ASP A 161 -32.30 -8.77 6.56
N ILE A 162 -31.46 -7.75 6.42
CA ILE A 162 -30.33 -7.73 5.48
C ILE A 162 -29.24 -8.69 5.98
N LYS A 163 -28.94 -8.68 7.29
CA LYS A 163 -27.98 -9.59 7.91
C LYS A 163 -28.37 -11.06 7.73
N ASN A 164 -29.64 -11.39 7.99
CA ASN A 164 -30.17 -12.74 7.76
C ASN A 164 -30.10 -13.15 6.29
N PHE A 165 -30.44 -12.24 5.38
CA PHE A 165 -30.29 -12.49 3.94
C PHE A 165 -28.83 -12.77 3.55
N LEU A 166 -27.87 -11.97 4.01
CA LEU A 166 -26.45 -12.17 3.72
C LEU A 166 -25.91 -13.49 4.29
N GLN A 167 -26.40 -13.92 5.45
CA GLN A 167 -25.96 -15.17 6.10
C GLN A 167 -26.63 -16.43 5.56
N THR A 168 -27.90 -16.36 5.18
CA THR A 168 -28.72 -17.53 4.85
C THR A 168 -29.17 -17.59 3.39
N GLY A 169 -29.03 -16.49 2.64
CA GLY A 169 -29.57 -16.32 1.30
C GLY A 169 -31.10 -16.18 1.25
N GLN A 170 -31.78 -16.12 2.39
CA GLN A 170 -33.24 -16.09 2.48
C GLN A 170 -33.77 -14.66 2.63
N TYR A 171 -34.73 -14.30 1.77
CA TYR A 171 -35.40 -13.00 1.87
C TYR A 171 -36.34 -12.95 3.08
N PRO A 172 -36.54 -11.76 3.66
CA PRO A 172 -37.52 -11.57 4.73
C PRO A 172 -38.92 -11.97 4.26
N PRO A 173 -39.75 -12.53 5.16
CA PRO A 173 -41.04 -13.14 4.81
C PRO A 173 -42.07 -12.17 4.23
N PHE A 174 -41.84 -10.86 4.34
CA PHE A 174 -42.72 -9.81 3.85
C PHE A 174 -42.31 -9.23 2.47
N VAL A 175 -41.24 -9.74 1.85
CA VAL A 175 -40.73 -9.23 0.56
C VAL A 175 -41.40 -9.96 -0.61
N ASP A 176 -42.09 -9.21 -1.49
CA ASP A 176 -42.72 -9.77 -2.70
C ASP A 176 -41.63 -10.15 -3.72
N ARG A 177 -41.90 -11.15 -4.57
CA ARG A 177 -40.98 -11.60 -5.65
C ARG A 177 -40.57 -10.48 -6.61
N ARG A 178 -41.34 -9.40 -6.66
CA ARG A 178 -41.04 -8.20 -7.46
C ARG A 178 -39.90 -7.37 -6.87
N ASP A 179 -39.76 -7.37 -5.55
CA ASP A 179 -38.74 -6.59 -4.82
C ASP A 179 -37.38 -7.30 -4.81
N TRP A 180 -37.33 -8.57 -5.21
CA TRP A 180 -36.09 -9.36 -5.36
C TRP A 180 -35.15 -8.79 -6.43
N LYS A 181 -35.65 -7.93 -7.33
CA LYS A 181 -34.83 -7.30 -8.38
C LYS A 181 -34.02 -6.10 -7.89
N THR A 182 -34.37 -5.54 -6.73
CA THR A 182 -33.84 -4.26 -6.22
C THR A 182 -32.66 -4.41 -5.26
N LEU A 183 -32.35 -5.65 -4.84
CA LEU A 183 -31.31 -5.97 -3.85
C LEU A 183 -30.09 -6.67 -4.47
N ARG A 184 -29.87 -6.51 -5.78
CA ARG A 184 -28.78 -7.19 -6.51
C ARG A 184 -27.48 -6.42 -6.46
#